data_AF-A0AAP9FA54-F1
#
_entry.id   AF-A0AAP9FA54-F1
#
_cell.length_a   1.000
_cell.length_b   1.000
_cell.length_c   1.000
_cell.angle_alpha   90.00
_cell.angle_beta   90.00
_cell.angle_gamma   90.00
#
_symmetry.space_group_name_H-M   'P 1'
#
loop_
_entity.id
_entity.type
_entity.pdbx_description
1 polymer ?
#
loop_
_entity_poly.entity_id
_entity_poly.type
_entity_poly.pdbx_seq_one_letter_code
_entity_poly.pdbx_strand_id
1 'polypeptide(L)'
;MSRILLKAASALNSECNYLLGHLSLDEFKFVGVEEGAMSAILVDPHNKCLIDIIENRKQQSLIRYFHRYSKEARAVAKTVAMDLYSPHI
;
A
#
# COMPACT_ATOMS: atom_id res chain seq x y z
N MET A 1 -20.58 -1.10 9.48
CA MET A 1 -19.69 -1.97 10.28
C MET A 1 -18.22 -1.66 9.92
N SER A 2 -17.70 -0.47 10.24
CA SER A 2 -16.39 0.01 9.72
C SER A 2 -15.52 0.70 10.79
N ARG A 3 -15.68 0.32 12.06
CA ARG A 3 -14.94 0.98 13.17
C ARG A 3 -13.54 0.42 13.39
N ILE A 4 -13.25 -0.83 13.00
CA ILE A 4 -11.97 -1.49 13.33
C ILE A 4 -10.87 -1.10 12.35
N LEU A 5 -11.17 -0.98 11.05
CA LEU A 5 -10.17 -0.70 10.02
C LEU A 5 -9.82 0.78 9.90
N LEU A 6 -10.79 1.71 10.04
CA LEU A 6 -10.47 3.14 10.20
C LEU A 6 -9.67 3.37 11.48
N LYS A 7 -9.96 2.61 12.55
CA LYS A 7 -9.20 2.67 13.79
C LYS A 7 -7.79 2.10 13.63
N ALA A 8 -7.62 1.01 12.86
CA ALA A 8 -6.32 0.47 12.49
C ALA A 8 -5.55 1.45 11.61
N ALA A 9 -6.13 1.95 10.52
CA ALA A 9 -5.56 3.01 9.67
C ALA A 9 -5.16 4.27 10.46
N SER A 10 -6.01 4.74 11.39
CA SER A 10 -5.68 5.87 12.26
C SER A 10 -4.63 5.52 13.34
N ALA A 11 -4.49 4.25 13.69
CA ALA A 11 -3.48 3.75 14.64
C ALA A 11 -2.16 3.38 13.95
N LEU A 12 -2.14 3.25 12.61
CA LEU A 12 -0.96 3.00 11.78
C LEU A 12 -0.14 4.26 11.54
N ASN A 13 -0.34 5.30 12.34
CA ASN A 13 0.61 6.40 12.46
C ASN A 13 1.84 5.92 13.26
N SER A 14 2.58 4.97 12.72
CA SER A 14 3.76 4.37 13.33
C SER A 14 4.98 4.65 12.47
N GLU A 15 5.57 5.83 12.68
CA GLU A 15 6.98 6.22 12.50
C GLU A 15 7.73 5.81 11.20
N CYS A 16 7.06 5.31 10.17
CA CYS A 16 7.65 5.00 8.87
C CYS A 16 7.21 6.04 7.82
N ASN A 17 7.44 7.31 8.12
CA ASN A 17 7.17 8.43 7.19
C ASN A 17 8.18 8.52 6.03
N TYR A 18 8.94 7.46 5.78
CA TYR A 18 9.93 7.36 4.71
C TYR A 18 9.73 6.05 3.95
N LEU A 19 9.92 6.11 2.63
CA LEU A 19 9.96 4.90 1.81
C LEU A 19 11.17 4.06 2.24
N LEU A 20 10.88 2.87 2.75
CA LEU A 20 11.89 1.92 3.17
C LEU A 20 12.64 1.35 1.97
N GLY A 21 13.85 0.84 2.21
CA GLY A 21 14.68 0.23 1.17
C GLY A 21 14.05 -1.01 0.52
N HIS A 22 13.16 -1.68 1.25
CA HIS A 22 12.49 -2.89 0.79
C HIS A 22 11.00 -2.78 1.09
N LEU A 23 10.19 -2.98 0.07
CA LEU A 23 8.74 -2.84 0.13
C LEU A 23 8.10 -4.07 -0.49
N SER A 24 6.99 -4.51 0.08
CA SER A 24 6.13 -5.53 -0.51
C SER A 24 4.73 -4.98 -0.67
N LEU A 25 4.15 -5.23 -1.83
CA LEU A 25 2.83 -4.77 -2.22
C LEU A 25 1.98 -5.98 -2.61
N ASP A 26 0.89 -6.18 -1.89
CA ASP A 26 0.00 -7.33 -2.08
C ASP A 26 -1.44 -6.86 -2.29
N GLU A 27 -2.24 -7.69 -2.94
CA GLU A 27 -3.62 -7.40 -3.28
C GLU A 27 -4.58 -7.99 -2.24
N PHE A 28 -5.60 -7.22 -1.86
CA PHE A 28 -6.68 -7.76 -1.04
C PHE A 28 -8.04 -7.17 -1.39
N LYS A 29 -9.09 -7.96 -1.15
CA LYS A 29 -10.48 -7.52 -1.27
C LYS A 29 -10.98 -7.07 0.09
N PHE A 30 -11.43 -5.83 0.18
CA PHE A 30 -12.05 -5.31 1.39
C PHE A 30 -13.51 -5.77 1.47
N VAL A 31 -13.90 -6.41 2.58
CA VAL A 31 -15.29 -6.81 2.83
C VAL A 31 -16.11 -5.55 3.14
N GLY A 32 -16.82 -5.03 2.14
CA GLY A 32 -17.70 -3.86 2.28
C GLY A 32 -17.55 -2.78 1.21
N VAL A 33 -16.63 -2.92 0.25
CA VAL A 33 -16.61 -2.12 -0.98
C VAL A 33 -17.29 -2.93 -2.09
N GLU A 34 -17.88 -2.26 -3.09
CA GLU A 34 -18.60 -2.89 -4.21
C GLU A 34 -17.85 -4.09 -4.80
N GLU A 35 -18.60 -5.09 -5.27
CA GLU A 35 -18.03 -6.29 -5.88
C GLU A 35 -17.07 -5.91 -7.03
N GLY A 36 -15.77 -6.10 -6.81
CA GLY A 36 -14.73 -5.86 -7.81
C GLY A 36 -13.73 -4.75 -7.47
N ALA A 37 -13.98 -3.96 -6.42
CA ALA A 37 -12.96 -3.04 -5.90
C ALA A 37 -11.91 -3.81 -5.09
N MET A 38 -10.67 -3.82 -5.58
CA MET A 38 -9.52 -4.45 -4.92
C MET A 38 -8.53 -3.36 -4.52
N SER A 39 -8.03 -3.49 -3.29
CA SER A 39 -7.07 -2.57 -2.70
C SER A 39 -5.69 -3.23 -2.68
N ALA A 40 -4.65 -2.42 -2.51
CA ALA A 40 -3.30 -2.88 -2.29
C ALA A 40 -2.87 -2.55 -0.85
N ILE A 41 -2.14 -3.48 -0.24
CA ILE A 41 -1.50 -3.28 1.06
C ILE A 41 0.00 -3.10 0.85
N LEU A 42 0.57 -2.06 1.44
CA LEU A 42 2.00 -1.78 1.39
C LEU A 42 2.62 -2.14 2.73
N VAL A 43 3.60 -3.04 2.73
CA VAL A 43 4.25 -3.52 3.95
C VAL A 43 5.77 -3.48 3.84
N ASP A 44 6.43 -3.34 4.99
CA ASP A 44 7.84 -3.64 5.17
C ASP A 44 8.00 -5.16 5.36
N PRO A 45 8.60 -5.88 4.40
CA PRO A 45 8.75 -7.32 4.49
C PRO A 45 9.73 -7.76 5.58
N HIS A 46 10.69 -6.92 5.98
CA HIS A 46 11.69 -7.26 6.99
C HIS A 46 11.13 -7.11 8.40
N ASN A 47 10.53 -5.96 8.68
CA ASN A 47 9.96 -5.69 10.00
C ASN A 47 8.52 -6.20 10.13
N LYS A 48 7.94 -6.74 9.06
CA LYS A 48 6.53 -7.19 8.98
C LYS A 48 5.56 -6.09 9.41
N CYS A 49 5.88 -4.85 9.04
CA CYS A 49 5.15 -3.67 9.43
C CYS A 49 4.22 -3.22 8.30
N LEU A 50 2.96 -2.91 8.63
CA LEU A 50 2.03 -2.30 7.68
C LEU A 50 2.37 -0.81 7.53
N ILE A 51 2.72 -0.42 6.31
CA ILE A 51 3.07 0.96 5.97
C ILE A 51 1.80 1.73 5.61
N ASP A 52 1.00 1.19 4.69
CA ASP A 52 -0.20 1.88 4.21
C ASP A 52 -1.18 0.94 3.49
N ILE A 53 -2.40 1.44 3.28
CA ILE A 53 -3.44 0.81 2.47
C ILE A 53 -3.79 1.73 1.31
N ILE A 54 -3.63 1.22 0.09
CA ILE A 54 -3.96 1.93 -1.15
C ILE A 54 -5.30 1.40 -1.65
N GLU A 55 -6.34 2.21 -1.52
CA GLU A 55 -7.72 1.79 -1.79
C GLU A 55 -7.94 1.24 -3.20
N ASN A 56 -7.22 1.77 -4.18
CA ASN A 56 -7.31 1.38 -5.59
C ASN A 56 -5.96 0.89 -6.10
N ARG A 57 -5.89 -0.39 -6.45
CA ARG A 57 -4.69 -1.05 -6.93
C ARG A 57 -4.30 -0.77 -8.39
N LYS A 58 -5.12 -0.04 -9.17
CA LYS A 58 -4.83 0.24 -10.58
C LYS A 58 -3.51 0.98 -10.71
N GLN A 59 -2.77 0.73 -11.79
CA GLN A 59 -1.44 1.32 -12.03
C GLN A 59 -1.42 2.84 -11.85
N GLN A 60 -2.41 3.57 -12.40
CA GLN A 60 -2.46 5.02 -12.27
C GLN A 60 -2.58 5.49 -10.81
N SER A 61 -3.31 4.74 -9.98
CA SER A 61 -3.46 5.03 -8.55
C SER A 61 -2.18 4.73 -7.78
N LEU A 62 -1.49 3.63 -8.08
CA LEU A 62 -0.19 3.30 -7.50
C LEU A 62 0.88 4.35 -7.88
N ILE A 63 0.92 4.77 -9.14
CA ILE A 63 1.82 5.85 -9.59
C ILE A 63 1.53 7.12 -8.80
N ARG A 64 0.26 7.55 -8.73
CA ARG A 64 -0.12 8.75 -7.94
C ARG A 64 0.27 8.61 -6.48
N TYR A 65 0.10 7.44 -5.88
CA TYR A 65 0.48 7.15 -4.50
C TYR A 65 1.97 7.42 -4.26
N PHE A 66 2.85 6.81 -5.07
CA PHE A 66 4.30 6.96 -4.90
C PHE A 66 4.80 8.37 -5.30
N HIS A 67 4.11 9.06 -6.20
CA HIS A 67 4.44 10.45 -6.56
C HIS A 67 4.24 11.47 -5.42
N ARG A 68 3.56 11.11 -4.33
CA ARG A 68 3.48 11.93 -3.12
C ARG A 68 4.82 12.04 -2.39
N TYR A 69 5.72 11.08 -2.60
CA TYR A 69 7.06 11.09 -2.03
C TYR A 69 8.03 11.81 -2.98
N SER A 70 9.01 12.50 -2.39
CA SER A 70 10.06 13.17 -3.16
C SER A 70 10.86 12.17 -4.00
N LYS A 71 11.60 12.66 -4.99
CA LYS A 71 12.46 11.80 -5.82
C LYS A 71 13.53 11.11 -4.97
N GLU A 72 14.08 11.83 -4.01
CA GLU A 72 15.10 11.35 -3.07
C GLU A 72 14.54 10.24 -2.18
N ALA A 73 13.33 10.43 -1.63
CA ALA A 73 12.65 9.42 -0.84
C ALA A 73 12.36 8.16 -1.66
N ARG A 74 11.91 8.30 -2.91
CA ARG A 74 11.71 7.16 -3.82
C ARG A 74 13.01 6.45 -4.20
N ALA A 75 14.13 7.17 -4.28
CA ALA A 75 15.43 6.58 -4.59
C ALA A 75 15.98 5.71 -3.44
N VAL A 76 15.45 5.85 -2.22
CA VAL A 76 15.81 4.96 -1.10
C VAL A 76 15.26 3.55 -1.30
N ALA A 77 14.10 3.40 -1.95
CA ALA A 77 13.51 2.10 -2.23
C ALA A 77 14.39 1.33 -3.23
N LYS A 78 15.03 0.26 -2.77
CA LYS A 78 15.91 -0.60 -3.55
C LYS A 78 15.14 -1.71 -4.24
N THR A 79 14.15 -2.28 -3.54
CA THR A 79 13.34 -3.38 -4.06
C THR A 79 11.88 -3.18 -3.72
N VAL A 80 11.01 -3.39 -4.71
CA VAL A 80 9.56 -3.48 -4.53
C VAL A 80 9.12 -4.83 -5.06
N ALA A 81 8.67 -5.71 -4.17
CA ALA A 81 7.99 -6.94 -4.57
C ALA A 81 6.50 -6.62 -4.74
N MET A 82 5.90 -7.05 -5.84
CA MET A 82 4.47 -6.87 -6.07
C MET A 82 3.83 -8.15 -6.60
N ASP A 83 2.76 -8.59 -5.96
CA ASP A 83 1.91 -9.67 -6.42
C ASP A 83 0.49 -9.14 -6.57
N LEU A 84 0.10 -8.80 -7.80
CA LEU A 84 -1.21 -8.24 -8.12
C LEU A 84 -1.84 -9.09 -9.23
N TYR A 85 -3.07 -9.56 -9.04
CA TYR A 85 -3.77 -10.32 -10.07
C TYR A 85 -4.16 -9.41 -11.23
N SER A 86 -3.66 -9.72 -12.43
CA SER A 86 -3.87 -8.90 -13.62
C SER A 86 -4.68 -9.64 -14.68
N PRO A 87 -5.84 -9.07 -15.07
CA PRO A 87 -6.27 -9.18 -16.45
C PRO A 87 -6.06 -7.87 -17.25
N HIS A 88 -5.64 -6.77 -16.59
CA HIS A 88 -5.58 -5.42 -17.18
C HIS A 88 -4.50 -4.54 -16.51
N ILE A 89 -3.25 -4.99 -16.52
CA ILE A 89 -2.07 -4.10 -16.41
C ILE A 89 -1.84 -3.49 -17.79
#